data_AF-A0A4R6QEV1-F1
#
_entry.id   AF-A0A4R6QEV1-F1
#
_cell.length_a   1.000
_cell.length_b   1.000
_cell.length_c   1.000
_cell.angle_alpha   90.00
_cell.angle_beta   90.00
_cell.angle_gamma   90.00
#
_symmetry.space_group_name_H-M   'P 1'
#
loop_
_entity.id
_entity.type
_entity.pdbx_description
1 polymer ?
#
loop_
_entity_poly.entity_id
_entity_poly.type
_entity_poly.pdbx_seq_one_letter_code
_entity_poly.pdbx_strand_id
1 'polypeptide(L)'
;MEKRYIEKREMYLAVKDYITDVSADVLEQMPGFDLAFGRFKAALVALDKASVQQSVNRKGFREVKDARRVAMVSAAIDVSLRVEAYAVNTKNVLLASEMHFRYSDLFKKRDGLCADLCGFIYKKANGLVGDLGSYGITAGVLADLNSKVVAFIGSMPKPRMGIIERKEATRLIGLTIGKIDDEVAVMDTLVRMLQRSEPEFYSSYFSARKIIRRGHRRLAIEGFVVDEFDAPVSNVRVTVIGTKVRRRTSALGSFWVKNLKKGIYIVSFERVGYETERVSVAITQGIRSEVRVVLRREVFKNELKINN
;
A
#
# COMPACT_ATOMS: atom_id res chain seq x y z
N MET A 1 -1.99 -3.46 -8.70
CA MET A 1 -2.03 -4.20 -9.98
C MET A 1 -1.54 -5.63 -9.76
N GLU A 2 -2.17 -6.61 -10.40
CA GLU A 2 -1.73 -8.01 -10.32
C GLU A 2 -0.33 -8.20 -10.93
N LYS A 3 0.43 -9.17 -10.41
CA LYS A 3 1.81 -9.40 -10.86
C LYS A 3 1.92 -9.63 -12.37
N ARG A 4 1.03 -10.48 -12.93
CA ARG A 4 1.01 -10.79 -14.37
C ARG A 4 0.85 -9.52 -15.22
N TYR A 5 0.05 -8.56 -14.75
CA TYR A 5 -0.19 -7.30 -15.44
C TYR A 5 1.00 -6.34 -15.36
N ILE A 6 1.74 -6.36 -14.25
CA ILE A 6 3.00 -5.60 -14.12
C ILE A 6 4.03 -6.14 -15.12
N GLU A 7 4.22 -7.46 -15.18
CA GLU A 7 5.15 -8.08 -16.13
C GLU A 7 4.75 -7.83 -17.59
N LYS A 8 3.44 -7.86 -17.89
CA LYS A 8 2.92 -7.47 -19.22
C LYS A 8 3.19 -6.01 -19.55
N ARG A 9 2.96 -5.10 -18.60
CA ARG A 9 3.22 -3.67 -18.77
C ARG A 9 4.70 -3.40 -19.06
N GLU A 10 5.62 -4.07 -18.35
CA GLU A 10 7.06 -3.96 -18.64
C GLU A 10 7.37 -4.38 -20.08
N MET A 11 6.79 -5.48 -20.55
CA MET A 11 6.94 -5.93 -21.94
C MET A 11 6.36 -4.92 -22.94
N TYR A 12 5.17 -4.37 -22.70
CA TYR A 12 4.60 -3.35 -23.59
C TYR A 12 5.46 -2.08 -23.68
N LEU A 13 6.07 -1.65 -22.56
CA LEU A 13 6.99 -0.51 -22.57
C LEU A 13 8.24 -0.82 -23.40
N ALA A 14 8.83 -2.01 -23.26
CA ALA A 14 9.96 -2.42 -24.08
C ALA A 14 9.62 -2.42 -25.59
N VAL A 15 8.44 -2.91 -25.96
CA VAL A 15 7.95 -2.87 -27.36
C VAL A 15 7.77 -1.42 -27.82
N LYS A 16 7.16 -0.56 -26.99
CA LYS A 16 6.93 0.86 -27.30
C LYS A 16 8.25 1.58 -27.56
N ASP A 17 9.22 1.41 -26.67
CA ASP A 17 10.52 2.06 -26.77
C ASP A 17 11.28 1.54 -27.99
N TYR A 18 11.34 0.21 -28.19
CA TYR A 18 11.97 -0.39 -29.36
C TYR A 18 11.42 0.15 -30.68
N ILE A 19 10.10 0.19 -30.86
CA ILE A 19 9.48 0.70 -32.10
C ILE A 19 9.75 2.19 -32.30
N THR A 20 9.83 2.96 -31.21
CA THR A 20 10.10 4.41 -31.29
C THR A 20 11.51 4.68 -31.80
N ASP A 21 12.45 3.75 -31.58
CA ASP A 21 13.84 3.86 -32.01
C ASP A 21 14.09 3.27 -33.42
N VAL A 22 13.09 2.59 -34.02
CA VAL A 22 13.19 2.01 -35.37
C VAL A 22 13.06 3.10 -36.44
N SER A 23 13.82 2.96 -37.53
CA SER A 23 13.78 3.90 -38.65
C SER A 23 12.39 3.94 -39.31
N ALA A 24 11.98 5.15 -39.73
CA ALA A 24 10.69 5.36 -40.38
C ALA A 24 10.54 4.50 -41.65
N ASP A 25 11.61 4.36 -42.44
CA ASP A 25 11.62 3.58 -43.70
C ASP A 25 11.20 2.12 -43.50
N VAL A 26 11.57 1.50 -42.37
CA VAL A 26 11.18 0.11 -42.06
C VAL A 26 9.70 0.05 -41.66
N LEU A 27 9.22 1.06 -40.92
CA LEU A 27 7.83 1.12 -40.48
C LEU A 27 6.86 1.40 -41.64
N GLU A 28 7.26 2.19 -42.62
CA GLU A 28 6.47 2.50 -43.82
C GLU A 28 6.22 1.29 -44.72
N GLN A 29 7.07 0.25 -44.64
CA GLN A 29 6.84 -1.02 -45.34
C GLN A 29 5.64 -1.82 -44.80
N MET A 30 5.05 -1.41 -43.66
CA MET A 30 3.88 -2.05 -43.04
C MET A 30 2.65 -1.12 -43.09
N PRO A 31 1.75 -1.28 -44.08
CA PRO A 31 0.57 -0.44 -44.21
C PRO A 31 -0.32 -0.47 -42.96
N GLY A 32 -0.64 0.71 -42.41
CA GLY A 32 -1.51 0.87 -41.25
C GLY A 32 -0.86 0.56 -39.89
N PHE A 33 0.45 0.30 -39.85
CA PHE A 33 1.18 0.05 -38.61
C PHE A 33 1.21 1.28 -37.68
N ASP A 34 1.33 2.47 -38.24
CA ASP A 34 1.29 3.76 -37.56
C ASP A 34 -0.01 3.94 -36.77
N LEU A 35 -1.16 3.57 -37.36
CA LEU A 35 -2.47 3.62 -36.72
C LEU A 35 -2.58 2.63 -35.56
N ALA A 36 -2.16 1.38 -35.77
CA ALA A 36 -2.16 0.36 -34.72
C ALA A 36 -1.23 0.77 -33.56
N PHE A 37 -0.04 1.26 -33.88
CA PHE A 37 0.91 1.76 -32.88
C PHE A 37 0.39 2.99 -32.14
N GLY A 38 -0.34 3.88 -32.81
CA GLY A 38 -1.03 5.01 -32.21
C GLY A 38 -2.08 4.58 -31.17
N ARG A 39 -2.92 3.59 -31.52
CA ARG A 39 -3.93 3.00 -30.60
C ARG A 39 -3.28 2.29 -29.42
N PHE A 40 -2.22 1.52 -29.67
CA PHE A 40 -1.41 0.87 -28.65
C PHE A 40 -0.84 1.89 -27.64
N LYS A 41 -0.23 2.98 -28.12
CA LYS A 41 0.29 4.07 -27.25
C LYS A 41 -0.82 4.73 -26.43
N ALA A 42 -1.96 5.02 -27.04
CA ALA A 42 -3.10 5.62 -26.34
C ALA A 42 -3.63 4.69 -25.23
N ALA A 43 -3.73 3.38 -25.50
CA ALA A 43 -4.14 2.39 -24.52
C ALA A 43 -3.13 2.25 -23.38
N LEU A 44 -1.82 2.33 -23.65
CA LEU A 44 -0.78 2.37 -22.61
C LEU A 44 -0.92 3.58 -21.68
N VAL A 45 -1.17 4.77 -22.21
CA VAL A 45 -1.43 5.97 -21.39
C VAL A 45 -2.67 5.79 -20.51
N ALA A 46 -3.72 5.16 -21.05
CA ALA A 46 -4.92 4.85 -20.27
C ALA A 46 -4.65 3.82 -19.14
N LEU A 47 -3.80 2.82 -19.41
CA LEU A 47 -3.37 1.83 -18.41
C LEU A 47 -2.62 2.49 -17.26
N ASP A 48 -1.72 3.43 -17.57
CA ASP A 48 -0.93 4.16 -16.56
C ASP A 48 -1.81 5.02 -15.67
N LYS A 49 -2.77 5.76 -16.26
CA LYS A 49 -3.75 6.55 -15.50
C LYS A 49 -4.57 5.66 -14.55
N ALA A 50 -5.07 4.52 -15.05
CA ALA A 50 -5.83 3.57 -14.23
C ALA A 50 -4.98 2.94 -13.12
N SER A 51 -3.72 2.62 -13.41
CA SER A 51 -2.74 2.11 -12.44
C SER A 51 -2.52 3.09 -11.29
N VAL A 52 -2.25 4.36 -11.61
CA VAL A 52 -2.06 5.42 -10.61
C VAL A 52 -3.31 5.58 -9.75
N GLN A 53 -4.49 5.65 -10.37
CA GLN A 53 -5.75 5.75 -9.63
C GLN A 53 -5.98 4.56 -8.68
N GLN A 54 -5.61 3.34 -9.08
CA GLN A 54 -5.70 2.16 -8.22
C GLN A 54 -4.75 2.27 -7.01
N SER A 55 -3.52 2.78 -7.21
CA SER A 55 -2.48 2.82 -6.17
C SER A 55 -2.63 3.95 -5.15
N VAL A 56 -3.46 4.97 -5.41
CA VAL A 56 -3.68 6.07 -4.46
C VAL A 56 -4.12 5.54 -3.08
N ASN A 57 -3.38 5.96 -2.05
CA ASN A 57 -3.73 5.70 -0.66
C ASN A 57 -4.91 6.60 -0.24
N ARG A 58 -6.01 5.97 0.17
CA ARG A 58 -7.28 6.63 0.49
C ARG A 58 -7.64 6.58 1.98
N LYS A 59 -6.73 6.07 2.84
CA LYS A 59 -6.95 6.01 4.29
C LYS A 59 -7.23 7.40 4.88
N GLY A 60 -6.58 8.43 4.34
CA GLY A 60 -6.78 9.82 4.76
C GLY A 60 -8.23 10.32 4.62
N PHE A 61 -9.06 9.75 3.74
CA PHE A 61 -10.48 10.16 3.67
C PHE A 61 -11.25 9.87 4.95
N ARG A 62 -10.92 8.77 5.65
CA ARG A 62 -11.55 8.45 6.93
C ARG A 62 -11.08 9.41 8.02
N GLU A 63 -9.78 9.59 8.13
CA GLU A 63 -9.17 10.47 9.14
C GLU A 63 -9.66 11.91 9.00
N VAL A 64 -9.70 12.44 7.76
CA VAL A 64 -10.23 13.79 7.49
C VAL A 64 -11.71 13.89 7.84
N LYS A 65 -12.51 12.86 7.58
CA LYS A 65 -13.94 12.84 7.94
C LYS A 65 -14.10 12.85 9.47
N ASP A 66 -13.36 12.02 10.17
CA ASP A 66 -13.41 11.91 11.62
C ASP A 66 -12.95 13.22 12.30
N ALA A 67 -11.90 13.86 11.77
CA ALA A 67 -11.46 15.18 12.22
C ALA A 67 -12.52 16.27 11.99
N ARG A 68 -13.17 16.29 10.81
CA ARG A 68 -14.27 17.22 10.51
C ARG A 68 -15.48 17.00 11.40
N ARG A 69 -15.76 15.75 11.77
CA ARG A 69 -16.82 15.41 12.74
C ARG A 69 -16.54 16.03 14.10
N VAL A 70 -15.32 15.84 14.61
CA VAL A 70 -14.91 16.41 15.92
C VAL A 70 -15.05 17.93 15.90
N ALA A 71 -14.55 18.59 14.85
CA ALA A 71 -14.63 20.04 14.71
C ALA A 71 -16.06 20.58 14.59
N MET A 72 -16.93 19.87 13.86
CA MET A 72 -18.35 20.22 13.71
C MET A 72 -19.09 20.09 15.05
N VAL A 73 -18.92 18.98 15.75
CA VAL A 73 -19.63 18.73 17.01
C VAL A 73 -19.15 19.68 18.11
N SER A 74 -17.85 19.96 18.22
CA SER A 74 -17.35 20.91 19.23
C SER A 74 -17.89 22.32 19.01
N ALA A 75 -17.90 22.81 17.77
CA ALA A 75 -18.46 24.11 17.42
C ALA A 75 -19.98 24.17 17.65
N ALA A 76 -20.71 23.09 17.32
CA ALA A 76 -22.14 23.02 17.54
C ALA A 76 -22.51 23.04 19.03
N ILE A 77 -21.72 22.37 19.86
CA ILE A 77 -21.94 22.35 21.31
C ILE A 77 -21.71 23.74 21.93
N ASP A 78 -20.63 24.43 21.57
CA ASP A 78 -20.37 25.81 22.05
C ASP A 78 -21.52 26.75 21.70
N VAL A 79 -22.03 26.69 20.48
CA VAL A 79 -23.22 27.46 20.07
C VAL A 79 -24.46 27.04 20.86
N SER A 80 -24.71 25.74 21.01
CA SER A 80 -25.90 25.24 21.73
C SER A 80 -25.94 25.68 23.18
N LEU A 81 -24.80 25.64 23.89
CA LEU A 81 -24.70 26.05 25.31
C LEU A 81 -24.99 27.55 25.47
N ARG A 82 -24.52 28.37 24.55
CA ARG A 82 -24.75 29.82 24.57
C ARG A 82 -26.20 30.17 24.26
N VAL A 83 -26.83 29.47 23.31
CA VAL A 83 -28.27 29.66 23.03
C VAL A 83 -29.12 29.15 24.19
N GLU A 84 -28.74 28.05 24.85
CA GLU A 84 -29.40 27.55 26.06
C GLU A 84 -29.32 28.58 27.20
N ALA A 85 -28.15 29.21 27.42
CA ALA A 85 -28.01 30.27 28.42
C ALA A 85 -28.91 31.48 28.14
N TYR A 86 -29.02 31.92 26.88
CA TYR A 86 -29.97 32.95 26.47
C TYR A 86 -31.43 32.54 26.72
N ALA A 87 -31.78 31.28 26.42
CA ALA A 87 -33.13 30.77 26.61
C ALA A 87 -33.53 30.72 28.09
N VAL A 88 -32.61 30.33 28.97
CA VAL A 88 -32.82 30.34 30.43
C VAL A 88 -33.04 31.76 30.94
N ASN A 89 -32.21 32.71 30.51
CA ASN A 89 -32.33 34.12 30.94
C ASN A 89 -33.63 34.79 30.44
N THR A 90 -34.11 34.42 29.26
CA THR A 90 -35.38 34.89 28.69
C THR A 90 -36.59 34.09 29.18
N LYS A 91 -36.39 33.09 30.05
CA LYS A 91 -37.42 32.15 30.56
C LYS A 91 -38.15 31.37 29.46
N ASN A 92 -37.51 31.15 28.31
CA ASN A 92 -38.03 30.33 27.22
C ASN A 92 -37.68 28.85 27.44
N VAL A 93 -38.57 28.14 28.12
CA VAL A 93 -38.37 26.72 28.49
C VAL A 93 -38.28 25.80 27.26
N LEU A 94 -39.00 26.12 26.18
CA LEU A 94 -38.98 25.32 24.95
C LEU A 94 -37.62 25.40 24.27
N LEU A 95 -37.10 26.62 24.05
CA LEU A 95 -35.80 26.81 23.41
C LEU A 95 -34.65 26.23 24.25
N ALA A 96 -34.72 26.34 25.58
CA ALA A 96 -33.74 25.74 26.47
C ALA A 96 -33.70 24.21 26.32
N SER A 97 -34.87 23.57 26.28
CA SER A 97 -34.98 22.11 26.08
C SER A 97 -34.54 21.67 24.68
N GLU A 98 -34.86 22.45 23.64
CA GLU A 98 -34.44 22.18 22.25
C GLU A 98 -32.93 22.30 22.05
N MET A 99 -32.24 23.15 22.80
CA MET A 99 -30.81 23.41 22.67
C MET A 99 -29.93 22.61 23.64
N HIS A 100 -30.54 21.86 24.56
CA HIS A 100 -29.81 21.03 25.51
C HIS A 100 -29.18 19.80 24.84
N PHE A 101 -27.96 19.97 24.32
CA PHE A 101 -27.19 18.91 23.67
C PHE A 101 -25.90 18.60 24.44
N ARG A 102 -25.58 17.31 24.57
CA ARG A 102 -24.26 16.87 25.06
C ARG A 102 -23.38 16.44 23.90
N TYR A 103 -22.07 16.64 24.05
CA TYR A 103 -21.08 16.25 23.04
C TYR A 103 -21.21 14.77 22.64
N SER A 104 -21.29 13.87 23.62
CA SER A 104 -21.43 12.42 23.37
C SER A 104 -22.69 12.08 22.58
N ASP A 105 -23.76 12.83 22.80
CA ASP A 105 -25.08 12.52 22.29
C ASP A 105 -25.20 12.89 20.83
N LEU A 106 -24.52 13.96 20.39
CA LEU A 106 -24.34 14.29 18.98
C LEU A 106 -23.28 13.39 18.33
N PHE A 107 -22.11 13.25 18.98
CA PHE A 107 -20.97 12.54 18.40
C PHE A 107 -21.26 11.07 18.12
N LYS A 108 -22.10 10.40 18.91
CA LYS A 108 -22.42 8.97 18.71
C LYS A 108 -23.53 8.72 17.68
N LYS A 109 -24.23 9.75 17.19
CA LYS A 109 -25.31 9.57 16.19
C LYS A 109 -24.75 9.10 14.85
N ARG A 110 -25.61 8.68 13.93
CA ARG A 110 -25.19 8.40 12.55
C ARG A 110 -24.73 9.69 11.87
N ASP A 111 -23.78 9.60 10.95
CA ASP A 111 -23.14 10.76 10.30
C ASP A 111 -24.17 11.76 9.74
N GLY A 112 -25.18 11.29 8.99
CA GLY A 112 -26.25 12.15 8.46
C GLY A 112 -27.02 12.87 9.57
N LEU A 113 -27.54 12.11 10.55
CA LEU A 113 -28.30 12.68 11.66
C LEU A 113 -27.46 13.64 12.53
N CYS A 114 -26.16 13.36 12.72
CA CYS A 114 -25.25 14.26 13.41
C CYS A 114 -25.12 15.59 12.66
N ALA A 115 -24.97 15.55 11.33
CA ALA A 115 -24.91 16.76 10.51
C ALA A 115 -26.24 17.52 10.53
N ASP A 116 -27.37 16.82 10.47
CA ASP A 116 -28.71 17.42 10.51
C ASP A 116 -28.97 18.15 11.83
N LEU A 117 -28.60 17.54 12.97
CA LEU A 117 -28.73 18.16 14.30
C LEU A 117 -27.80 19.37 14.46
N CYS A 118 -26.55 19.29 14.00
CA CYS A 118 -25.65 20.45 14.00
C CYS A 118 -26.17 21.58 13.09
N GLY A 119 -26.75 21.23 11.94
CA GLY A 119 -27.42 22.17 11.05
C GLY A 119 -28.67 22.80 11.67
N PHE A 120 -29.42 22.04 12.49
CA PHE A 120 -30.54 22.56 13.26
C PHE A 120 -30.11 23.61 14.28
N ILE A 121 -29.05 23.33 15.05
CA ILE A 121 -28.47 24.28 16.02
C ILE A 121 -28.06 25.58 15.30
N TYR A 122 -27.35 25.48 14.17
CA TYR A 122 -26.99 26.65 13.36
C TYR A 122 -28.23 27.44 12.92
N LYS A 123 -29.25 26.78 12.37
CA LYS A 123 -30.47 27.46 11.87
C LYS A 123 -31.19 28.21 12.98
N LYS A 124 -31.34 27.59 14.16
CA LYS A 124 -31.98 28.21 15.33
C LYS A 124 -31.17 29.40 15.86
N ALA A 125 -29.85 29.24 16.01
CA ALA A 125 -28.98 30.32 16.45
C ALA A 125 -28.94 31.49 15.45
N ASN A 126 -28.93 31.20 14.15
CA ASN A 126 -28.95 32.22 13.10
C ASN A 126 -30.26 33.01 13.06
N GLY A 127 -31.40 32.37 13.39
CA GLY A 127 -32.68 33.05 13.54
C GLY A 127 -32.72 34.05 14.71
N LEU A 128 -31.82 33.91 15.69
CA LEU A 128 -31.75 34.73 16.91
C LEU A 128 -30.47 35.57 16.99
N VAL A 129 -29.75 35.74 15.88
CA VAL A 129 -28.40 36.34 15.88
C VAL A 129 -28.35 37.76 16.45
N GLY A 130 -29.45 38.52 16.33
CA GLY A 130 -29.54 39.89 16.87
C GLY A 130 -29.47 39.96 18.40
N ASP A 131 -30.01 38.95 19.09
CA ASP A 131 -30.13 38.94 20.55
C ASP A 131 -28.96 38.20 21.24
N LEU A 132 -28.23 37.39 20.47
CA LEU A 132 -27.18 36.52 20.99
C LEU A 132 -25.79 37.19 21.05
N GLY A 133 -25.68 38.46 20.63
CA GLY A 133 -24.42 39.21 20.63
C GLY A 133 -23.76 39.27 22.01
N SER A 134 -24.54 39.50 23.07
CA SER A 134 -24.06 39.54 24.46
C SER A 134 -23.59 38.18 24.99
N TYR A 135 -24.00 37.08 24.35
CA TYR A 135 -23.59 35.71 24.69
C TYR A 135 -22.38 35.25 23.84
N GLY A 136 -21.78 36.17 23.08
CA GLY A 136 -20.59 35.94 22.27
C GLY A 136 -20.85 35.15 20.99
N ILE A 137 -22.10 35.03 20.55
CA ILE A 137 -22.43 34.50 19.22
C ILE A 137 -22.41 35.67 18.25
N THR A 138 -21.34 35.76 17.47
CA THR A 138 -21.24 36.71 16.36
C THR A 138 -21.59 36.02 15.04
N ALA A 139 -21.88 36.81 14.00
CA ALA A 139 -22.09 36.28 12.65
C ALA A 139 -20.89 35.43 12.16
N GLY A 140 -19.67 35.75 12.59
CA GLY A 140 -18.47 34.97 12.28
C GLY A 140 -18.48 33.57 12.90
N VAL A 141 -18.94 33.43 14.15
CA VAL A 141 -19.05 32.13 14.84
C VAL A 141 -20.07 31.23 14.13
N LEU A 142 -21.20 31.79 13.72
CA LEU A 142 -22.24 31.04 13.00
C LEU A 142 -21.76 30.64 11.58
N ALA A 143 -21.04 31.52 10.89
CA ALA A 143 -20.45 31.21 9.59
C ALA A 143 -19.41 30.08 9.70
N ASP A 144 -18.57 30.10 10.73
CA ASP A 144 -17.61 29.04 11.02
C ASP A 144 -18.32 27.69 11.28
N LEU A 145 -19.35 27.66 12.12
CA LEU A 145 -20.16 26.46 12.35
C LEU A 145 -20.77 25.93 11.05
N ASN A 146 -21.39 26.78 10.25
CA ASN A 146 -21.99 26.38 8.98
C ASN A 146 -20.92 25.82 8.01
N SER A 147 -19.75 26.45 7.95
CA SER A 147 -18.63 25.98 7.11
C SER A 147 -18.18 24.58 7.52
N LYS A 148 -18.12 24.28 8.83
CA LYS A 148 -17.76 22.96 9.37
C LYS A 148 -18.83 21.90 9.07
N VAL A 149 -20.11 22.26 9.15
CA VAL A 149 -21.24 21.38 8.78
C VAL A 149 -21.15 21.02 7.29
N VAL A 150 -21.00 22.01 6.41
CA VAL A 150 -20.86 21.78 4.96
C VAL A 150 -19.62 20.95 4.64
N ALA A 151 -18.48 21.23 5.30
CA ALA A 151 -17.25 20.47 5.11
C ALA A 151 -17.38 19.00 5.56
N PHE A 152 -18.08 18.74 6.67
CA PHE A 152 -18.36 17.38 7.13
C PHE A 152 -19.28 16.65 6.17
N ILE A 153 -20.40 17.26 5.76
CA ILE A 153 -21.33 16.68 4.78
C ILE A 153 -20.61 16.31 3.49
N GLY A 154 -19.80 17.22 2.94
CA GLY A 154 -19.01 16.97 1.73
C GLY A 154 -17.91 15.91 1.89
N SER A 155 -17.55 15.52 3.12
CA SER A 155 -16.61 14.43 3.39
C SER A 155 -17.27 13.07 3.59
N MET A 156 -18.57 13.03 3.91
CA MET A 156 -19.32 11.77 4.12
C MET A 156 -19.23 10.77 2.94
N PRO A 157 -19.40 11.19 1.66
CA PRO A 157 -19.37 10.24 0.55
C PRO A 157 -17.94 9.81 0.16
N LYS A 158 -16.90 10.58 0.52
CA LYS A 158 -15.52 10.39 0.02
C LYS A 158 -14.93 9.00 0.30
N PRO A 159 -15.10 8.40 1.51
CA PRO A 159 -14.61 7.05 1.75
C PRO A 159 -15.25 6.02 0.81
N ARG A 160 -16.56 6.12 0.58
CA ARG A 160 -17.29 5.20 -0.33
C ARG A 160 -16.88 5.43 -1.78
N MET A 161 -16.79 6.68 -2.22
CA MET A 161 -16.30 7.03 -3.56
C MET A 161 -14.90 6.50 -3.80
N GLY A 162 -14.01 6.61 -2.81
CA GLY A 162 -12.65 6.07 -2.90
C GLY A 162 -12.60 4.55 -3.10
N ILE A 163 -13.53 3.79 -2.50
CA ILE A 163 -13.66 2.35 -2.72
C ILE A 163 -14.16 2.07 -4.14
N ILE A 164 -15.18 2.81 -4.59
CA ILE A 164 -15.76 2.69 -5.93
C ILE A 164 -14.71 2.97 -7.00
N GLU A 165 -13.98 4.08 -6.87
CA GLU A 165 -12.89 4.45 -7.78
C GLU A 165 -11.82 3.37 -7.86
N ARG A 166 -11.40 2.79 -6.72
CA ARG A 166 -10.41 1.72 -6.72
C ARG A 166 -10.94 0.48 -7.45
N LYS A 167 -12.20 0.11 -7.21
CA LYS A 167 -12.84 -1.03 -7.89
C LYS A 167 -12.92 -0.79 -9.40
N GLU A 168 -13.31 0.42 -9.79
CA GLU A 168 -13.42 0.81 -11.19
C GLU A 168 -12.06 0.86 -11.89
N ALA A 169 -11.05 1.45 -11.26
CA ALA A 169 -9.68 1.43 -11.76
C ALA A 169 -9.14 0.00 -11.95
N THR A 170 -9.47 -0.90 -11.02
CA THR A 170 -9.09 -2.33 -11.12
C THR A 170 -9.74 -2.99 -12.33
N ARG A 171 -11.03 -2.73 -12.56
CA ARG A 171 -11.77 -3.23 -13.73
C ARG A 171 -11.20 -2.67 -15.03
N LEU A 172 -10.93 -1.36 -15.06
CA LEU A 172 -10.38 -0.66 -16.22
C LEU A 172 -8.99 -1.18 -16.60
N ILE A 173 -8.12 -1.48 -15.64
CA ILE A 173 -6.81 -2.10 -15.90
C ILE A 173 -6.97 -3.40 -16.69
N GLY A 174 -7.88 -4.29 -16.27
CA GLY A 174 -8.12 -5.56 -16.96
C GLY A 174 -8.59 -5.38 -18.40
N LEU A 175 -9.54 -4.47 -18.62
CA LEU A 175 -10.05 -4.14 -19.96
C LEU A 175 -8.98 -3.52 -20.85
N THR A 176 -8.21 -2.57 -20.33
CA THR A 176 -7.17 -1.88 -21.10
C THR A 176 -6.05 -2.84 -21.48
N ILE A 177 -5.69 -3.79 -20.62
CA ILE A 177 -4.72 -4.84 -20.98
C ILE A 177 -5.24 -5.70 -22.13
N GLY A 178 -6.52 -6.08 -22.11
CA GLY A 178 -7.13 -6.79 -23.25
C GLY A 178 -7.02 -6.01 -24.55
N LYS A 179 -7.39 -4.72 -24.53
CA LYS A 179 -7.25 -3.83 -25.70
C LYS A 179 -5.80 -3.71 -26.18
N ILE A 180 -4.84 -3.63 -25.25
CA ILE A 180 -3.41 -3.60 -25.62
C ILE A 180 -3.00 -4.92 -26.26
N ASP A 181 -3.44 -6.07 -25.73
CA ASP A 181 -3.15 -7.38 -26.33
C ASP A 181 -3.72 -7.48 -27.76
N ASP A 182 -4.92 -6.93 -28.00
CA ASP A 182 -5.56 -6.91 -29.32
C ASP A 182 -4.76 -6.07 -30.33
N GLU A 183 -4.37 -4.84 -29.95
CA GLU A 183 -3.56 -3.96 -30.83
C GLU A 183 -2.18 -4.56 -31.09
N VAL A 184 -1.58 -5.20 -30.08
CA VAL A 184 -0.32 -5.91 -30.25
C VAL A 184 -0.45 -7.10 -31.20
N ALA A 185 -1.59 -7.81 -31.22
CA ALA A 185 -1.81 -8.89 -32.19
C ALA A 185 -1.92 -8.37 -33.64
N VAL A 186 -2.51 -7.19 -33.83
CA VAL A 186 -2.51 -6.49 -35.13
C VAL A 186 -1.08 -6.15 -35.56
N MET A 187 -0.30 -5.56 -34.65
CA MET A 187 1.11 -5.25 -34.91
C MET A 187 1.95 -6.49 -35.19
N ASP A 188 1.78 -7.57 -34.41
CA ASP A 188 2.46 -8.86 -34.60
C ASP A 188 2.16 -9.42 -36.02
N THR A 189 0.97 -9.18 -36.56
CA THR A 189 0.56 -9.60 -37.91
C THR A 189 1.28 -8.79 -38.99
N LEU A 190 1.36 -7.46 -38.83
CA LEU A 190 2.04 -6.58 -39.77
C LEU A 190 3.56 -6.81 -39.78
N VAL A 191 4.19 -7.00 -38.62
CA VAL A 191 5.64 -7.26 -38.51
C VAL A 191 6.04 -8.56 -39.22
N ARG A 192 5.14 -9.55 -39.30
CA ARG A 192 5.41 -10.79 -40.05
C ARG A 192 5.59 -10.56 -41.55
N MET A 193 5.04 -9.49 -42.12
CA MET A 193 5.28 -9.15 -43.53
C MET A 193 6.78 -8.91 -43.80
N LEU A 194 7.50 -8.37 -42.81
CA LEU A 194 8.91 -8.04 -42.91
C LEU A 194 9.85 -9.18 -42.49
N GLN A 195 9.33 -10.38 -42.21
CA GLN A 195 10.14 -11.49 -41.70
C GLN A 195 11.31 -11.87 -42.65
N ARG A 196 11.13 -11.70 -43.97
CA ARG A 196 12.14 -12.03 -44.97
C ARG A 196 12.92 -10.81 -45.46
N SER A 197 12.28 -9.65 -45.55
CA SER A 197 12.92 -8.41 -46.01
C SER A 197 13.80 -7.79 -44.92
N GLU A 198 13.35 -7.79 -43.66
CA GLU A 198 14.02 -7.15 -42.53
C GLU A 198 14.14 -8.13 -41.33
N PRO A 199 15.01 -9.16 -41.43
CA PRO A 199 15.10 -10.23 -40.43
C PRO A 199 15.60 -9.74 -39.06
N GLU A 200 16.50 -8.75 -39.04
CA GLU A 200 17.02 -8.17 -37.79
C GLU A 200 15.94 -7.43 -37.01
N PHE A 201 15.12 -6.62 -37.70
CA PHE A 201 13.96 -5.94 -37.13
C PHE A 201 12.94 -6.95 -36.57
N TYR A 202 12.57 -7.96 -37.38
CA TYR A 202 11.62 -9.00 -36.97
C TYR A 202 12.08 -9.69 -35.67
N SER A 203 13.34 -10.11 -35.61
CA SER A 203 13.89 -10.84 -34.45
C SER A 203 13.95 -9.98 -33.18
N SER A 204 14.30 -8.70 -33.34
CA SER A 204 14.40 -7.74 -32.24
C SER A 204 13.02 -7.35 -31.70
N TYR A 205 12.04 -7.14 -32.58
CA TYR A 205 10.65 -6.91 -32.21
C TYR A 205 10.08 -8.05 -31.35
N PHE A 206 10.19 -9.30 -31.83
CA PHE A 206 9.68 -10.45 -31.08
C PHE A 206 10.50 -10.75 -29.81
N SER A 207 11.75 -10.28 -29.74
CA SER A 207 12.54 -10.32 -28.51
C SER A 207 12.03 -9.31 -27.48
N ALA A 208 11.70 -8.09 -27.89
CA ALA A 208 11.06 -7.08 -27.03
C ALA A 208 9.67 -7.54 -26.53
N ARG A 209 8.97 -8.39 -27.30
CA ARG A 209 7.68 -9.00 -26.93
C ARG A 209 7.76 -10.09 -25.87
N LYS A 210 8.95 -10.54 -25.47
CA LYS A 210 9.09 -11.60 -24.44
C LYS A 210 8.76 -11.06 -23.05
N ILE A 211 7.75 -11.67 -22.40
CA ILE A 211 7.42 -11.35 -21.01
C ILE A 211 8.47 -11.96 -20.09
N ILE A 212 9.27 -11.11 -19.45
CA ILE A 212 10.28 -11.51 -18.48
C ILE A 212 9.59 -11.77 -17.14
N ARG A 213 9.42 -13.05 -16.80
CA ARG A 213 8.94 -13.46 -15.48
C ARG A 213 10.08 -13.42 -14.49
N ARG A 214 10.11 -12.38 -13.64
CA ARG A 214 11.13 -12.29 -12.59
C ARG A 214 10.82 -13.33 -11.51
N GLY A 215 11.70 -14.32 -11.38
CA GLY A 215 11.67 -15.29 -10.30
C GLY A 215 12.05 -14.61 -8.97
N HIS A 216 11.21 -14.74 -7.95
CA HIS A 216 11.57 -14.26 -6.62
C HIS A 216 12.36 -15.34 -5.89
N ARG A 217 13.59 -15.05 -5.47
CA ARG A 217 14.29 -15.83 -4.45
C ARG A 217 13.91 -15.25 -3.10
N ARG A 218 12.91 -15.83 -2.43
CA ARG A 218 12.50 -15.37 -1.08
C ARG A 218 13.54 -15.86 -0.05
N LEU A 219 13.97 -14.95 0.82
CA LEU A 219 14.75 -15.32 2.01
C LEU A 219 13.82 -16.08 2.95
N ALA A 220 14.14 -17.34 3.22
CA ALA A 220 13.38 -18.18 4.13
C ALA A 220 13.84 -17.98 5.57
N ILE A 221 15.16 -17.88 5.78
CA ILE A 221 15.78 -17.64 7.09
C ILE A 221 16.77 -16.50 6.95
N GLU A 222 16.72 -15.53 7.86
CA GLU A 222 17.86 -14.69 8.19
C GLU A 222 18.22 -14.93 9.64
N GLY A 223 19.51 -14.90 9.95
CA GLY A 223 19.90 -14.89 11.33
C GLY A 223 21.27 -14.32 11.57
N PHE A 224 21.55 -14.18 12.86
CA PHE A 224 22.80 -13.67 13.39
C PHE A 224 23.32 -14.65 14.43
N VAL A 225 24.61 -14.95 14.34
CA VAL A 225 25.31 -15.82 15.28
C VAL A 225 26.28 -14.96 16.09
N VAL A 226 26.10 -14.98 17.40
CA VAL A 226 26.95 -14.28 18.38
C VAL A 226 27.54 -15.29 19.36
N ASP A 227 28.58 -14.90 20.10
CA ASP A 227 29.12 -15.68 21.20
C ASP A 227 28.49 -15.26 22.55
N GLU A 228 28.94 -15.89 23.63
CA GLU A 228 28.50 -15.61 25.00
C GLU A 228 28.74 -14.15 25.46
N PHE A 229 29.62 -13.42 24.77
CA PHE A 229 29.94 -12.01 25.04
C PHE A 229 29.28 -11.05 24.05
N ASP A 230 28.25 -11.52 23.32
CA ASP A 230 27.55 -10.80 22.26
C ASP A 230 28.45 -10.36 21.08
N ALA A 231 29.65 -10.94 20.94
CA ALA A 231 30.52 -10.67 19.80
C ALA A 231 30.10 -11.51 18.59
N PRO A 232 30.06 -10.95 17.37
CA PRO A 232 29.64 -11.67 16.17
C PRO A 232 30.62 -12.79 15.79
N VAL A 233 30.09 -13.98 15.53
CA VAL A 233 30.89 -15.17 15.22
C VAL A 233 30.88 -15.43 13.71
N SER A 234 32.00 -15.14 13.05
CA SER A 234 32.18 -15.37 11.61
C SER A 234 32.49 -16.83 11.25
N ASN A 235 32.34 -17.20 9.98
CA ASN A 235 32.72 -18.53 9.45
C ASN A 235 32.04 -19.74 10.13
N VAL A 236 30.92 -19.56 10.81
CA VAL A 236 30.11 -20.65 11.37
C VAL A 236 29.41 -21.38 10.22
N ARG A 237 29.56 -22.70 10.17
CA ARG A 237 28.89 -23.55 9.19
C ARG A 237 27.44 -23.73 9.60
N VAL A 238 26.54 -23.14 8.82
CA VAL A 238 25.09 -23.24 9.00
C VAL A 238 24.54 -24.30 8.05
N THR A 239 24.02 -25.39 8.60
CA THR A 239 23.46 -26.51 7.82
C THR A 239 22.00 -26.71 8.19
N VAL A 240 21.11 -26.69 7.20
CA VAL A 240 19.70 -27.01 7.42
C VAL A 240 19.52 -28.51 7.25
N ILE A 241 19.32 -29.22 8.37
CA ILE A 241 19.22 -30.68 8.42
C ILE A 241 18.03 -31.15 7.55
N GLY A 242 18.24 -32.23 6.79
CA GLY A 242 17.25 -32.74 5.84
C GLY A 242 17.24 -32.01 4.48
N THR A 243 18.16 -31.06 4.25
CA THR A 243 18.30 -30.38 2.95
C THR A 243 19.76 -30.34 2.50
N LYS A 244 19.99 -30.01 1.22
CA LYS A 244 21.34 -29.76 0.66
C LYS A 244 21.86 -28.34 0.96
N VAL A 245 21.15 -27.56 1.78
CA VAL A 245 21.51 -26.15 2.05
C VAL A 245 22.62 -26.08 3.09
N ARG A 246 23.77 -25.55 2.67
CA ARG A 246 24.90 -25.21 3.55
C ARG A 246 25.31 -23.75 3.32
N ARG A 247 25.53 -23.01 4.40
CA ARG A 247 25.95 -21.60 4.40
C ARG A 247 27.03 -21.37 5.43
N ARG A 248 27.69 -20.22 5.35
CA ARG A 248 28.64 -19.73 6.35
C ARG A 248 28.22 -18.34 6.81
N THR A 249 28.45 -18.03 8.08
CA THR A 249 28.23 -16.67 8.59
C THR A 249 29.29 -15.70 8.07
N SER A 250 28.89 -14.45 7.85
CA SER A 250 29.77 -13.35 7.41
C SER A 250 30.68 -12.86 8.55
N ALA A 251 31.56 -11.88 8.28
CA ALA A 251 32.37 -11.22 9.30
C ALA A 251 31.53 -10.59 10.44
N LEU A 252 30.27 -10.23 10.16
CA LEU A 252 29.32 -9.67 11.11
C LEU A 252 28.41 -10.73 11.75
N GLY A 253 28.72 -12.02 11.60
CA GLY A 253 27.93 -13.13 12.16
C GLY A 253 26.60 -13.38 11.44
N SER A 254 26.28 -12.63 10.37
CA SER A 254 25.01 -12.75 9.65
C SER A 254 25.01 -13.92 8.66
N PHE A 255 23.85 -14.58 8.50
CA PHE A 255 23.62 -15.60 7.48
C PHE A 255 22.20 -15.50 6.90
N TRP A 256 22.03 -16.03 5.69
CA TRP A 256 20.71 -16.16 5.09
C TRP A 256 20.55 -17.44 4.29
N VAL A 257 19.35 -18.01 4.36
CA VAL A 257 18.91 -19.15 3.57
C VAL A 257 17.79 -18.71 2.64
N LYS A 258 17.94 -18.99 1.34
CA LYS A 258 16.94 -18.70 0.30
C LYS A 258 16.15 -19.96 0.00
N ASN A 259 14.86 -19.82 -0.30
CA ASN A 259 13.98 -20.87 -0.85
C ASN A 259 13.95 -22.18 -0.03
N LEU A 260 13.26 -22.19 1.12
CA LEU A 260 12.83 -23.41 1.80
C LEU A 260 11.32 -23.61 1.61
N LYS A 261 10.87 -24.87 1.56
CA LYS A 261 9.43 -25.19 1.54
C LYS A 261 8.84 -24.86 2.92
N LYS A 262 7.51 -24.75 2.99
CA LYS A 262 6.83 -24.62 4.30
C LYS A 262 7.11 -25.87 5.14
N GLY A 263 7.45 -25.68 6.41
CA GLY A 263 7.83 -26.78 7.30
C GLY A 263 8.70 -26.31 8.46
N ILE A 264 8.90 -27.20 9.42
CA ILE A 264 9.80 -26.98 10.54
C ILE A 264 11.14 -27.63 10.19
N TYR A 265 12.21 -26.87 10.28
CA TYR A 265 13.57 -27.35 9.99
C TYR A 265 14.45 -27.19 11.22
N ILE A 266 15.40 -28.12 11.39
CA ILE A 266 16.46 -27.98 12.39
C ILE A 266 17.69 -27.41 11.67
N VAL A 267 18.20 -26.30 12.17
CA VAL A 267 19.41 -25.64 11.66
C VAL A 267 20.55 -25.91 12.63
N SER A 268 21.62 -26.54 12.13
CA SER A 268 22.85 -26.86 12.87
C SER A 268 23.89 -25.76 12.62
N PHE A 269 24.52 -25.29 13.68
CA PHE A 269 25.56 -24.27 13.67
C PHE A 269 26.86 -24.88 14.21
N GLU A 270 27.87 -25.00 13.34
CA GLU A 270 29.13 -25.70 13.65
C GLU A 270 30.33 -24.79 13.39
N ARG A 271 31.21 -24.63 14.38
CA ARG A 271 32.50 -23.95 14.24
C ARG A 271 33.54 -24.60 15.16
N VAL A 272 34.77 -24.77 14.68
CA VAL A 272 35.88 -25.29 15.50
C VAL A 272 36.10 -24.38 16.71
N GLY A 273 36.17 -24.98 17.91
CA GLY A 273 36.31 -24.27 19.19
C GLY A 273 34.99 -23.82 19.83
N TYR A 274 33.83 -24.16 19.24
CA TYR A 274 32.51 -23.88 19.76
C TYR A 274 31.67 -25.16 19.79
N GLU A 275 30.79 -25.27 20.79
CA GLU A 275 29.81 -26.34 20.85
C GLU A 275 28.81 -26.23 19.68
N THR A 276 28.40 -27.39 19.14
CA THR A 276 27.43 -27.41 18.04
C THR A 276 26.04 -27.11 18.56
N GLU A 277 25.45 -26.00 18.11
CA GLU A 277 24.10 -25.61 18.48
C GLU A 277 23.08 -25.98 17.39
N ARG A 278 21.90 -26.44 17.79
CA ARG A 278 20.80 -26.81 16.90
C ARG A 278 19.53 -26.07 17.26
N VAL A 279 18.97 -25.34 16.31
CA VAL A 279 17.77 -24.51 16.52
C VAL A 279 16.64 -24.97 15.58
N SER A 280 15.45 -25.19 16.13
CA SER A 280 14.25 -25.47 15.35
C SER A 280 13.63 -24.18 14.83
N VAL A 281 13.50 -24.05 13.51
CA VAL A 281 12.96 -22.88 12.83
C VAL A 281 11.73 -23.29 12.05
N ALA A 282 10.58 -22.69 12.37
CA ALA A 282 9.36 -22.86 11.60
C ALA A 282 9.35 -21.90 10.40
N ILE A 283 9.22 -22.44 9.19
CA ILE A 283 9.09 -21.68 7.95
C ILE A 283 7.63 -21.63 7.53
N THR A 284 7.02 -20.46 7.66
CA THR A 284 5.67 -20.16 7.17
C THR A 284 5.72 -19.50 5.80
N GLN A 285 4.68 -19.69 4.99
CA GLN A 285 4.68 -19.22 3.61
C GLN A 285 4.61 -17.69 3.54
N GLY A 286 5.71 -17.06 3.13
CA GLY A 286 5.75 -15.62 2.85
C GLY A 286 6.19 -14.74 4.01
N ILE A 287 6.45 -15.31 5.19
CA ILE A 287 7.08 -14.62 6.32
C ILE A 287 8.54 -15.06 6.39
N ARG A 288 9.43 -14.10 6.64
CA ARG A 288 10.83 -14.36 6.89
C ARG A 288 11.00 -14.79 8.34
N SER A 289 11.67 -15.92 8.59
CA SER A 289 12.01 -16.34 9.94
C SER A 289 13.36 -15.73 10.32
N GLU A 290 13.36 -14.91 11.38
CA GLU A 290 14.56 -14.33 11.98
C GLU A 290 15.05 -15.22 13.13
N VAL A 291 16.35 -15.50 13.16
CA VAL A 291 16.96 -16.41 14.14
C VAL A 291 18.21 -15.76 14.72
N ARG A 292 18.25 -15.59 16.05
CA ARG A 292 19.47 -15.22 16.77
C ARG A 292 19.99 -16.46 17.51
N VAL A 293 21.27 -16.75 17.38
CA VAL A 293 21.91 -17.97 17.90
C VAL A 293 23.15 -17.57 18.71
N VAL A 294 23.36 -18.20 19.86
CA VAL A 294 24.44 -17.87 20.80
C VAL A 294 25.35 -19.07 20.97
N LEU A 295 26.47 -19.08 20.26
CA LEU A 295 27.43 -20.19 20.33
C LEU A 295 28.29 -20.12 21.58
N ARG A 296 28.33 -21.23 22.31
CA ARG A 296 29.18 -21.42 23.49
C ARG A 296 30.53 -22.01 23.13
N ARG A 297 31.60 -21.58 23.82
CA ARG A 297 32.95 -22.13 23.56
C ARG A 297 33.06 -23.51 24.18
N GLU A 298 33.67 -24.45 23.45
CA GLU A 298 33.87 -25.81 23.94
C GLU A 298 34.99 -25.81 24.99
N VAL A 299 34.65 -26.13 26.25
CA VAL A 299 35.64 -26.23 27.32
C VAL A 299 36.29 -27.61 27.27
N PHE A 300 37.56 -27.68 26.86
CA PHE A 300 38.34 -28.92 26.95
C PHE A 300 38.44 -29.38 28.41
N LYS A 301 37.72 -30.44 28.80
CA LYS A 301 37.95 -31.15 30.06
C LYS A 301 39.29 -31.90 29.96
N ASN A 302 40.30 -31.32 30.59
CA ASN A 302 41.64 -31.90 30.70
C ASN A 302 41.60 -32.99 31.79
N GLU A 303 41.43 -34.26 31.43
CA GLU A 303 41.68 -35.38 32.36
C GLU A 303 43.19 -35.60 32.49
N LEU A 304 43.77 -34.95 33.50
CA LEU A 304 45.11 -35.25 34.01
C LEU A 304 45.13 -36.67 34.58
N LYS A 305 45.66 -37.63 33.81
CA LYS A 305 46.17 -38.89 34.38
C LYS A 305 47.52 -38.60 35.04
N ILE A 306 47.53 -38.43 36.35
CA ILE A 306 48.74 -38.46 37.17
C ILE A 306 49.13 -39.93 37.32
N ASN A 307 50.25 -40.33 36.72
CA ASN A 307 50.91 -41.59 37.03
C ASN A 307 51.65 -41.43 38.37
N ASN A 308 51.35 -42.31 39.33
CA ASN A 308 52.29 -42.82 40.32
C ASN A 308 51.92 -44.28 40.61
#